data_AF-A0A660NWD4-F1
#
_entry.id   AF-A0A660NWD4-F1
#
_cell.length_a   1.000
_cell.length_b   1.000
_cell.length_c   1.000
_cell.angle_alpha   90.00
_cell.angle_beta   90.00
_cell.angle_gamma   90.00
#
_symmetry.space_group_name_H-M   'P 1'
#
loop_
_entity.id
_entity.type
_entity.pdbx_description
1 polymer ?
#
loop_
_entity_poly.entity_id
_entity_poly.type
_entity_poly.pdbx_seq_one_letter_code
_entity_poly.pdbx_strand_id
1 'polypeptide(L)'
;ISSSPNTEAYPRTKLVRKKVRRALVDPIDGTAVKQTVTKRVWKGIKKVRGFRVLAYSGGNTRVARQEAERWGQKAKEILQTEPIYVHFYSPRWMCQIGNYTSYEQARKVMRRLKKEGFTQANVIRTMVTIETTKVIGDTYDMDY
;
A
#
# COMPACT_ATOMS: atom_id res chain seq x y z
N ILE A 1 -36.46 -2.37 -8.88
CA ILE A 1 -35.14 -2.92 -9.29
C ILE A 1 -34.29 -2.94 -8.04
N SER A 2 -34.14 -4.12 -7.45
CA SER A 2 -33.50 -4.38 -6.17
C SER A 2 -31.99 -4.12 -6.23
N SER A 3 -31.51 -3.19 -5.41
CA SER A 3 -30.07 -2.96 -5.20
C SER A 3 -29.48 -4.13 -4.40
N SER A 4 -28.68 -4.97 -5.05
CA SER A 4 -27.93 -6.04 -4.41
C SER A 4 -27.01 -5.49 -3.31
N PRO A 5 -26.93 -6.14 -2.13
CA PRO A 5 -26.01 -5.72 -1.09
C PRO A 5 -24.57 -5.94 -1.56
N ASN A 6 -23.78 -4.88 -1.42
CA ASN A 6 -22.34 -4.81 -1.67
C ASN A 6 -21.65 -6.04 -1.05
N THR A 7 -21.21 -6.97 -1.90
CA THR A 7 -20.42 -8.12 -1.45
C THR A 7 -19.10 -7.58 -0.91
N GLU A 8 -19.02 -7.39 0.40
CA GLU A 8 -17.76 -7.19 1.10
C GLU A 8 -16.94 -8.47 0.91
N ALA A 9 -16.12 -8.49 -0.15
CA ALA A 9 -15.15 -9.52 -0.39
C ALA A 9 -14.17 -9.52 0.78
N TYR A 10 -14.44 -10.34 1.79
CA TYR A 10 -13.53 -10.58 2.90
C TYR A 10 -12.17 -10.96 2.31
N PRO A 11 -11.09 -10.19 2.60
CA PRO A 11 -9.81 -10.42 1.97
C PRO A 11 -9.31 -11.81 2.36
N ARG A 12 -8.96 -12.62 1.35
CA ARG A 12 -8.42 -13.97 1.51
C ARG A 12 -7.29 -13.98 2.55
N THR A 13 -7.61 -14.39 3.76
CA THR A 13 -6.68 -14.41 4.86
C THR A 13 -5.77 -15.62 4.75
N LYS A 14 -4.47 -15.38 4.58
CA LYS A 14 -3.47 -16.45 4.69
C LYS A 14 -2.84 -16.40 6.07
N LEU A 15 -2.89 -17.54 6.74
CA LEU A 15 -2.15 -17.80 7.96
C LEU A 15 -0.69 -18.10 7.60
N VAL A 16 0.24 -17.28 8.07
CA VAL A 16 1.68 -17.47 7.81
C VAL A 16 2.43 -17.54 9.13
N ARG A 17 3.44 -18.42 9.23
CA ARG A 17 4.39 -18.45 10.35
C ARG A 17 5.48 -17.40 10.11
N LYS A 18 5.64 -16.44 11.02
CA LYS A 18 6.73 -15.44 10.98
C LYS A 18 7.62 -15.59 12.22
N LYS A 19 8.93 -15.56 12.03
CA LYS A 19 9.91 -15.46 13.13
C LYS A 19 9.82 -14.05 13.73
N VAL A 20 9.52 -13.96 15.02
CA VAL A 20 9.41 -12.72 15.78
C VAL A 20 10.38 -12.80 16.96
N ARG A 21 11.06 -11.68 17.28
CA ARG A 21 11.91 -11.58 18.47
C ARG A 21 11.02 -11.28 19.67
N ARG A 22 10.99 -12.17 20.66
CA ARG A 22 10.31 -11.95 21.95
C ARG A 22 11.38 -11.80 23.03
N ALA A 23 11.22 -10.80 23.89
CA ALA A 23 12.00 -10.73 25.14
C ALA A 23 11.35 -11.70 26.13
N LEU A 24 12.10 -12.71 26.54
CA LEU A 24 11.77 -13.55 27.68
C LEU A 24 12.63 -13.07 28.85
N VAL A 25 12.03 -12.79 29.99
CA VAL A 25 12.76 -12.46 31.21
C VAL A 25 13.06 -13.79 31.90
N ASP A 26 14.34 -14.09 32.11
CA ASP A 26 14.73 -15.32 32.80
C ASP A 26 14.25 -15.26 34.26
N PRO A 27 13.52 -16.27 34.76
CA PRO A 27 12.96 -16.27 36.11
C PRO A 27 14.01 -16.28 37.24
N ILE A 28 15.26 -16.60 36.90
CA ILE A 28 16.34 -16.84 37.87
C ILE A 28 17.20 -15.57 38.05
N ASP A 29 17.55 -14.88 36.95
CA ASP A 29 18.51 -13.77 36.95
C ASP A 29 17.91 -12.43 36.49
N GLY A 30 16.64 -12.40 36.07
CA GLY A 30 16.00 -11.19 35.53
C GLY A 30 16.58 -10.73 34.17
N THR A 31 17.50 -11.50 33.59
CA THR A 31 18.16 -11.20 32.33
C THR A 31 17.16 -11.31 31.18
N ALA A 32 17.10 -10.29 30.32
CA ALA A 32 16.23 -10.30 29.16
C ALA A 32 16.87 -11.07 27.99
N VAL A 33 16.49 -12.33 27.83
CA VAL A 33 16.95 -13.18 26.70
C VAL A 33 16.07 -12.95 25.48
N LYS A 34 16.70 -12.72 24.33
CA LYS A 34 16.02 -12.55 23.03
C LYS A 34 15.77 -13.92 22.39
N GLN A 35 14.59 -14.48 22.59
CA GLN A 35 14.18 -15.72 21.93
C GLN A 35 13.50 -15.43 20.58
N THR A 36 13.86 -16.17 19.53
CA THR A 36 13.15 -16.10 18.25
C THR A 36 12.02 -17.12 18.25
N VAL A 37 10.77 -16.65 18.21
CA VAL A 37 9.57 -17.50 18.25
C VAL A 37 8.82 -17.41 16.92
N THR A 38 8.27 -18.52 16.44
CA THR A 38 7.36 -18.51 15.28
C THR A 38 5.93 -18.21 15.73
N LYS A 39 5.40 -17.03 15.39
CA LYS A 39 3.98 -16.69 15.63
C LYS A 39 3.17 -16.85 14.36
N ARG A 40 1.89 -17.21 14.53
CA ARG A 40 0.90 -17.22 13.45
C ARG A 40 0.51 -15.77 13.15
N VAL A 41 0.41 -15.42 11.88
CA VAL A 41 0.15 -14.06 11.43
C VAL A 41 -0.96 -14.07 10.38
N TRP A 42 -1.97 -13.23 10.58
CA TRP A 42 -2.98 -12.92 9.58
C TRP A 42 -2.43 -11.89 8.60
N LYS A 43 -2.27 -12.29 7.34
CA LYS A 43 -2.12 -11.34 6.24
C LYS A 43 -3.48 -11.07 5.62
N GLY A 44 -3.86 -9.80 5.57
CA GLY A 44 -5.10 -9.32 4.96
C GLY A 44 -4.82 -8.14 4.03
N ILE A 45 -5.82 -7.78 3.24
CA ILE A 45 -5.80 -6.60 2.37
C ILE A 45 -6.94 -5.70 2.80
N LYS A 46 -6.69 -4.41 3.00
CA LYS A 46 -7.75 -3.45 3.36
C LYS A 46 -7.68 -2.20 2.51
N LYS A 47 -8.84 -1.61 2.22
CA LYS A 47 -8.95 -0.30 1.59
C LYS A 47 -8.99 0.77 2.68
N VAL A 48 -8.09 1.75 2.62
CA VAL A 48 -8.00 2.85 3.58
C VAL A 48 -7.85 4.19 2.88
N ARG A 49 -8.18 5.27 3.58
CA ARG A 49 -7.82 6.63 3.11
C ARG A 49 -6.30 6.77 3.14
N GLY A 50 -5.73 7.12 2.00
CA GLY A 50 -4.29 7.32 1.85
C GLY A 50 -3.98 8.20 0.65
N PHE A 51 -2.83 7.96 0.05
CA PHE A 51 -2.24 8.83 -0.96
C PHE A 51 -1.65 8.03 -2.11
N ARG A 52 -1.72 8.61 -3.31
CA ARG A 52 -0.96 8.18 -4.48
C ARG A 52 -0.22 9.36 -5.08
N VAL A 53 0.79 9.09 -5.88
CA VAL A 53 1.46 10.12 -6.67
C VAL A 53 0.89 10.10 -8.09
N LEU A 54 0.24 11.19 -8.49
CA LEU A 54 -0.16 11.44 -9.86
C LEU A 54 1.07 11.85 -10.66
N ALA A 55 1.52 11.02 -11.59
CA ALA A 55 2.66 11.28 -12.47
C ALA A 55 2.26 12.02 -13.76
N TYR A 56 1.07 11.73 -14.28
CA TYR A 56 0.53 12.32 -15.50
C TYR A 56 -1.00 12.39 -15.43
N SER A 57 -1.58 13.43 -16.04
CA SER A 57 -3.03 13.58 -16.23
C SER A 57 -3.30 14.25 -17.58
N GLY A 58 -4.07 13.60 -18.46
CA GLY A 58 -4.41 14.11 -19.79
C GLY A 58 -5.87 13.86 -20.14
N GLY A 59 -6.44 14.61 -21.10
CA GLY A 59 -7.86 14.52 -21.48
C GLY A 59 -8.29 13.18 -22.09
N ASN A 60 -9.51 13.09 -22.60
CA ASN A 60 -10.02 11.88 -23.27
C ASN A 60 -9.56 11.81 -24.75
N THR A 61 -8.25 11.68 -24.97
CA THR A 61 -7.68 11.52 -26.32
C THR A 61 -6.78 10.29 -26.40
N ARG A 62 -6.61 9.75 -27.60
CA ARG A 62 -5.68 8.64 -27.84
C ARG A 62 -4.24 9.03 -27.51
N VAL A 63 -3.87 10.29 -27.77
CA VAL A 63 -2.55 10.84 -27.42
C VAL A 63 -2.35 10.83 -25.91
N ALA A 64 -3.35 11.28 -25.14
CA ALA A 64 -3.26 11.28 -23.68
C ALA A 64 -3.13 9.87 -23.09
N ARG A 65 -3.78 8.87 -23.71
CA ARG A 65 -3.58 7.46 -23.35
C ARG A 65 -2.12 7.03 -23.56
N GLN A 66 -1.58 7.27 -24.75
CA GLN A 66 -0.20 6.89 -25.11
C GLN A 66 0.82 7.58 -24.20
N GLU A 67 0.62 8.86 -23.89
CA GLU A 67 1.46 9.58 -22.93
C GLU A 67 1.36 8.99 -21.53
N ALA A 68 0.16 8.68 -21.03
CA ALA A 68 -0.02 8.05 -19.73
C ALA A 68 0.67 6.68 -19.64
N GLU A 69 0.58 5.86 -20.70
CA GLU A 69 1.26 4.58 -20.82
C GLU A 69 2.79 4.75 -20.84
N ARG A 70 3.31 5.69 -21.64
CA ARG A 70 4.74 6.01 -21.72
C ARG A 70 5.29 6.45 -20.37
N TRP A 71 4.60 7.35 -19.67
CA TRP A 71 4.99 7.79 -18.33
C TRP A 71 4.91 6.66 -17.31
N GLY A 72 3.93 5.76 -17.44
CA GLY A 72 3.82 4.56 -16.62
C GLY A 72 4.98 3.60 -16.80
N GLN A 73 5.43 3.37 -18.04
CA GLN A 73 6.61 2.56 -18.35
C GLN A 73 7.88 3.16 -17.75
N LYS A 74 8.12 4.47 -17.97
CA LYS A 74 9.25 5.19 -17.37
C LYS A 74 9.23 5.12 -15.84
N ALA A 75 8.05 5.28 -15.23
CA ALA A 75 7.91 5.17 -13.78
C ALA A 75 8.24 3.76 -13.26
N LYS A 76 7.91 2.72 -14.04
CA LYS A 76 8.20 1.32 -13.70
C LYS A 76 9.69 1.02 -13.67
N GLU A 77 10.47 1.63 -14.56
CA GLU A 77 11.93 1.52 -14.59
C GLU A 77 12.57 2.12 -13.32
N ILE A 78 12.06 3.27 -12.86
CA ILE A 78 12.57 4.01 -11.69
C ILE A 78 12.10 3.38 -10.37
N LEU A 79 10.82 2.98 -10.30
CA LEU A 79 10.12 2.53 -9.09
C LEU A 79 9.66 1.07 -9.25
N GLN A 80 10.62 0.15 -9.29
CA GLN A 80 10.38 -1.26 -9.55
C GLN A 80 9.45 -1.95 -8.53
N THR A 81 9.41 -1.46 -7.29
CA THR A 81 8.62 -2.07 -6.20
C THR A 81 7.20 -1.52 -6.10
N GLU A 82 6.96 -0.31 -6.61
CA GLU A 82 5.70 0.39 -6.38
C GLU A 82 4.66 0.02 -7.44
N PRO A 83 3.38 -0.17 -7.06
CA PRO A 83 2.32 -0.40 -8.03
C PRO A 83 2.06 0.84 -8.88
N ILE A 84 1.84 0.67 -10.17
CA ILE A 84 1.56 1.76 -11.12
C ILE A 84 0.20 1.52 -11.77
N TYR A 85 -0.65 2.55 -11.75
CA TYR A 85 -2.02 2.54 -12.25
C TYR A 85 -2.13 3.52 -13.41
N VAL A 86 -2.10 2.99 -14.64
CA VAL A 86 -2.49 3.73 -15.84
C VAL A 86 -3.95 3.39 -16.13
N HIS A 87 -4.85 4.34 -15.96
CA HIS A 87 -6.27 4.09 -16.13
C HIS A 87 -7.03 5.34 -16.59
N PHE A 88 -8.11 5.13 -17.33
CA PHE A 88 -9.06 6.18 -17.67
C PHE A 88 -10.04 6.37 -16.52
N TYR A 89 -9.88 7.47 -15.80
CA TYR A 89 -10.84 7.92 -14.81
C TYR A 89 -11.64 9.05 -15.45
N SER A 90 -12.85 8.75 -15.90
CA SER A 90 -13.69 9.71 -16.62
C SER A 90 -13.66 11.09 -15.92
N PRO A 91 -13.29 12.17 -16.64
CA PRO A 91 -13.15 12.31 -18.09
C PRO A 91 -11.70 12.26 -18.64
N ARG A 92 -10.73 11.65 -17.93
CA ARG A 92 -9.30 11.82 -18.22
C ARG A 92 -8.45 10.57 -17.98
N TRP A 93 -7.35 10.47 -18.74
CA TRP A 93 -6.28 9.50 -18.50
C TRP A 93 -5.41 9.96 -17.34
N MET A 94 -5.11 9.04 -16.42
CA MET A 94 -4.17 9.29 -15.33
C MET A 94 -3.15 8.17 -15.21
N CYS A 95 -1.94 8.54 -14.82
CA CYS A 95 -0.93 7.62 -14.32
C CYS A 95 -0.71 7.91 -12.82
N GLN A 96 -1.17 7.01 -11.95
CA GLN A 96 -1.03 7.11 -10.49
C GLN A 96 -0.06 6.05 -9.98
N ILE A 97 0.72 6.36 -8.96
CA ILE A 97 1.80 5.52 -8.45
C ILE A 97 1.64 5.30 -6.95
N GLY A 98 1.88 4.05 -6.54
CA GLY A 98 2.00 3.60 -5.15
C GLY A 98 0.66 3.46 -4.43
N ASN A 99 0.75 3.00 -3.19
CA ASN A 99 -0.33 3.00 -2.22
C ASN A 99 0.25 3.42 -0.85
N TYR A 100 0.18 4.72 -0.54
CA TYR A 100 0.83 5.28 0.64
C TYR A 100 -0.19 5.61 1.72
N THR A 101 0.12 5.29 2.97
CA THR A 101 -0.68 5.73 4.13
C THR A 101 -0.22 7.10 4.64
N SER A 102 1.08 7.39 4.54
CA SER A 102 1.67 8.66 4.95
C SER A 102 1.88 9.60 3.76
N TYR A 103 1.51 10.86 3.95
CA TYR A 103 1.75 11.93 2.98
C TYR A 103 3.25 12.14 2.74
N GLU A 104 4.09 12.03 3.78
CA GLU A 104 5.53 12.26 3.65
C GLU A 104 6.20 11.22 2.75
N GLN A 105 5.76 9.95 2.85
CA GLN A 105 6.22 8.87 1.98
C GLN A 105 5.86 9.18 0.52
N ALA A 106 4.60 9.55 0.25
CA ALA A 106 4.16 9.92 -1.07
C ALA A 106 4.92 11.16 -1.60
N ARG A 107 5.19 12.16 -0.75
CA ARG A 107 5.95 13.36 -1.09
C ARG A 107 7.40 13.04 -1.44
N LYS A 108 8.04 12.10 -0.75
CA LYS A 108 9.41 11.64 -1.07
C LYS A 108 9.46 11.01 -2.47
N VAL A 109 8.48 10.17 -2.79
CA VAL A 109 8.37 9.54 -4.12
C VAL A 109 8.09 10.58 -5.20
N MET A 110 7.17 11.52 -4.96
CA MET A 110 6.88 12.62 -5.87
C MET A 110 8.13 13.47 -6.16
N ARG A 111 8.92 13.83 -5.15
CA ARG A 111 10.18 14.57 -5.34
C ARG A 111 11.20 13.76 -6.16
N ARG A 112 11.29 12.45 -5.92
CA ARG A 112 12.16 11.56 -6.72
C ARG A 112 11.73 11.58 -8.19
N LEU A 113 10.44 11.38 -8.47
CA LEU A 113 9.91 11.42 -9.83
C LEU A 113 10.14 12.79 -10.51
N LYS A 114 9.99 13.90 -9.78
CA LYS A 114 10.30 15.24 -10.33
C LYS A 114 11.75 15.36 -10.79
N LYS A 115 12.70 14.79 -10.04
CA LYS A 115 14.13 14.78 -10.42
C LYS A 115 14.38 13.98 -11.70
N GLU A 116 13.61 12.92 -11.93
CA GLU A 116 13.68 12.08 -13.13
C GLU A 116 12.93 12.67 -14.34
N GLY A 117 12.39 13.89 -14.22
CA GLY A 117 11.73 14.63 -15.29
C GLY A 117 10.20 14.58 -15.28
N PHE A 118 9.56 14.04 -14.24
CA PHE A 118 8.10 14.11 -14.07
C PHE A 118 7.69 15.46 -13.50
N THR A 119 7.77 16.52 -14.31
CA THR A 119 7.54 17.91 -13.86
C THR A 119 6.14 18.12 -13.27
N GLN A 120 5.13 17.46 -13.83
CA GLN A 120 3.72 17.54 -13.43
C GLN A 120 3.36 16.64 -12.23
N ALA A 121 4.32 15.95 -11.61
CA ALA A 121 4.02 15.03 -10.53
C ALA A 121 3.41 15.73 -9.29
N ASN A 122 2.34 15.17 -8.73
CA ASN A 122 1.67 15.68 -7.53
C ASN A 122 1.17 14.52 -6.63
N VAL A 123 0.94 14.79 -5.35
CA VAL A 123 0.34 13.83 -4.42
C VAL A 123 -1.17 14.05 -4.37
N ILE A 124 -1.94 12.98 -4.55
CA ILE A 124 -3.41 12.98 -4.49
C ILE A 124 -3.88 12.15 -3.31
N ARG A 125 -4.94 12.60 -2.63
CA ARG A 125 -5.61 11.83 -1.57
C ARG A 125 -6.66 10.92 -2.21
N THR A 126 -6.60 9.61 -1.93
CA THR A 126 -7.53 8.63 -2.49
C THR A 126 -7.65 7.40 -1.59
N MET A 127 -8.60 6.52 -1.90
CA MET A 127 -8.66 5.20 -1.25
C MET A 127 -7.58 4.30 -1.85
N VAL A 128 -6.70 3.81 -0.99
CA VAL A 128 -5.59 2.93 -1.37
C VAL A 128 -5.78 1.56 -0.74
N THR A 129 -5.35 0.54 -1.47
CA THR A 129 -5.36 -0.84 -1.00
C THR A 129 -4.01 -1.13 -0.35
N ILE A 130 -4.01 -1.50 0.93
CA ILE A 130 -2.79 -1.83 1.67
C ILE A 130 -2.84 -3.25 2.22
N GLU A 131 -1.67 -3.87 2.28
CA GLU A 131 -1.49 -5.14 2.98
C GLU A 131 -1.37 -4.89 4.48
N THR A 132 -2.15 -5.63 5.27
CA THR A 132 -2.14 -5.57 6.73
C THR A 132 -1.63 -6.89 7.28
N THR A 133 -0.79 -6.80 8.30
CA THR A 133 -0.23 -7.96 9.00
C THR A 133 -0.62 -7.85 10.47
N LYS A 134 -1.41 -8.79 10.99
CA LYS A 134 -1.76 -8.89 12.42
C LYS A 134 -1.21 -10.18 13.01
N VAL A 135 -0.42 -10.08 14.08
CA VAL A 135 0.12 -11.25 14.80
C VAL A 135 -0.98 -11.82 15.71
N ILE A 136 -1.14 -13.14 15.73
CA ILE A 136 -2.12 -13.82 16.58
C ILE A 136 -1.53 -14.00 17.99
N GLY A 137 -2.28 -13.58 19.01
CA GLY A 137 -2.03 -13.93 20.41
C GLY A 137 -1.20 -12.93 21.22
N ASP A 138 -1.38 -11.63 21.00
CA ASP A 138 -0.89 -10.57 21.92
C ASP A 138 -2.04 -9.73 22.53
N THR A 139 -3.30 -10.02 22.19
CA THR A 139 -4.47 -9.48 22.92
C THR A 139 -4.87 -10.52 23.96
N TYR A 140 -4.57 -10.24 25.22
CA TYR A 140 -5.35 -10.79 26.32
C TYR A 140 -6.75 -10.18 26.17
N ASP A 141 -7.67 -10.90 25.53
CA ASP A 141 -9.11 -10.68 25.71
C ASP A 141 -9.38 -10.99 27.19
N MET A 142 -9.34 -9.94 28.01
CA MET A 142 -9.99 -9.94 29.31
C MET A 142 -11.38 -9.38 29.04
N ASP A 143 -12.29 -10.25 28.58
CA ASP A 143 -13.72 -9.98 28.64
C ASP A 143 -14.10 -9.95 30.14
N TYR A 144 -14.34 -8.75 30.67
CA TYR A 144 -15.01 -8.53 31.95
C TYR A 144 -16.50 -8.33 31.71
#